data_AF-A0A3A4WDC2-F1
#
_entry.id   AF-A0A3A4WDC2-F1
#
_cell.length_a   1.000
_cell.length_b   1.000
_cell.length_c   1.000
_cell.angle_alpha   90.00
_cell.angle_beta   90.00
_cell.angle_gamma   90.00
#
_symmetry.space_group_name_H-M   'P 1'
#
loop_
_entity.id
_entity.type
_entity.pdbx_description
1 polymer ?
#
loop_
_entity_poly.entity_id
_entity_poly.type
_entity_poly.pdbx_seq_one_letter_code
_entity_poly.pdbx_strand_id
1 'polypeptide(L)'
;MEEKRLNDIWIISEGRFINADLGGICEKPVAGPVTEYSISEFAGYLLNPKQISVEELVIGCRIRHKTSASAITDPLRKFFRKRNTLPDGKTPHVEEIISSSGTGSPPFQDEDLNRHFIKINELLRTYDPAHKKIAGLNRKDIADLSAVCEDIGGNRYQLSLQGSVGDKMNYVMNSISKRVNVVFGRAYLSKGLFEMRGFRFSSFNPRINYRLIKFAQDGRTRYCVLNADHKLQYWVNDHELISYIRMLEQSIKTDPQLREVLSLCVKGEAKPLKLFFSTNLDQKYNEKYLPATYRKVFDMFETTMVEKAAVADMLNKHQSIVSFNYVPTREAGRQKLCINISVLHDIKALEPIRNRMPQLYSEIDKKAPASDIGRLYLLDSMRGFQYV
;
A
#
# COMPACT_ATOMS: atom_id res chain seq x y z
N MET A 1 12.79 12.56 -30.50
CA MET A 1 12.37 11.52 -29.51
C MET A 1 12.18 12.09 -28.10
N GLU A 2 12.43 13.39 -27.87
CA GLU A 2 12.30 14.08 -26.57
C GLU A 2 10.90 14.64 -26.27
N GLU A 3 10.07 14.91 -27.28
CA GLU A 3 8.76 15.56 -27.11
C GLU A 3 7.66 14.69 -26.47
N LYS A 4 7.77 13.36 -26.49
CA LYS A 4 6.75 12.47 -25.90
C LYS A 4 6.82 12.32 -24.38
N ARG A 5 7.88 12.79 -23.71
CA ARG A 5 8.05 12.64 -22.25
C ARG A 5 7.34 13.70 -21.41
N LEU A 6 6.76 14.71 -22.04
CA LEU A 6 6.27 15.89 -21.34
C LEU A 6 5.00 15.68 -20.49
N ASN A 7 4.28 14.57 -20.68
CA ASN A 7 3.02 14.28 -19.99
C ASN A 7 2.95 12.89 -19.33
N ASP A 8 4.00 12.08 -19.43
CA ASP A 8 3.95 10.70 -18.94
C ASP A 8 4.47 10.60 -17.50
N ILE A 9 3.70 9.93 -16.65
CA ILE A 9 4.13 9.56 -15.31
C ILE A 9 5.33 8.62 -15.40
N TRP A 10 6.36 8.89 -14.60
CA TRP A 10 7.56 8.08 -14.49
C TRP A 10 8.06 8.12 -13.04
N ILE A 11 8.91 7.16 -12.66
CA ILE A 11 9.36 6.96 -11.29
C ILE A 11 10.86 7.14 -11.20
N ILE A 12 11.63 6.36 -11.95
CA ILE A 12 13.09 6.35 -11.85
C ILE A 12 13.76 6.06 -13.20
N SER A 13 14.81 6.80 -13.53
CA SER A 13 15.58 6.61 -14.75
C SER A 13 16.52 5.41 -14.66
N GLU A 14 17.09 5.01 -15.80
CA GLU A 14 18.27 4.16 -15.82
C GLU A 14 19.46 4.83 -15.11
N GLY A 15 20.38 4.00 -14.62
CA GLY A 15 21.56 4.44 -13.88
C GLY A 15 22.66 4.91 -14.78
N ARG A 16 23.35 5.97 -14.35
CA ARG A 16 24.51 6.51 -15.04
C ARG A 16 25.67 6.56 -14.06
N PHE A 17 26.82 6.05 -14.48
CA PHE A 17 28.05 6.18 -13.69
C PHE A 17 28.57 7.61 -13.81
N ILE A 18 28.80 8.25 -12.66
CA ILE A 18 29.34 9.60 -12.60
C ILE A 18 30.44 9.68 -11.55
N ASN A 19 31.36 10.62 -11.73
CA ASN A 19 32.32 11.00 -10.70
C ASN A 19 31.74 12.18 -9.92
N ALA A 20 30.96 11.88 -8.89
CA ALA A 20 30.39 12.90 -8.00
C ALA A 20 31.26 13.06 -6.75
N ASP A 21 31.55 14.30 -6.37
CA ASP A 21 32.13 14.60 -5.07
C ASP A 21 31.04 14.52 -3.98
N LEU A 22 31.20 13.56 -3.07
CA LEU A 22 30.32 13.35 -1.93
C LEU A 22 30.93 13.80 -0.60
N GLY A 23 32.05 14.53 -0.60
CA GLY A 23 32.75 14.97 0.61
C GLY A 23 31.92 15.85 1.54
N GLY A 24 30.94 16.60 1.01
CA GLY A 24 29.97 17.37 1.81
C GLY A 24 28.78 16.57 2.34
N ILE A 25 28.68 15.29 1.98
CA ILE A 25 27.54 14.40 2.30
C ILE A 25 28.00 13.24 3.17
N CYS A 26 29.19 12.70 2.89
CA CYS A 26 29.78 11.56 3.57
C CYS A 26 30.99 12.00 4.40
N GLU A 27 31.04 11.58 5.67
CA GLU A 27 32.19 11.85 6.54
C GLU A 27 33.47 11.15 6.06
N LYS A 28 33.31 9.97 5.44
CA LYS A 28 34.41 9.22 4.84
C LYS A 28 34.39 9.35 3.31
N PRO A 29 35.55 9.34 2.65
CA PRO A 29 35.62 9.36 1.20
C PRO A 29 34.89 8.15 0.61
N VAL A 30 34.22 8.39 -0.53
CA VAL A 30 33.60 7.35 -1.34
C VAL A 30 34.56 7.04 -2.48
N ALA A 31 34.96 5.78 -2.61
CA ALA A 31 35.92 5.35 -3.61
C ALA A 31 35.22 5.01 -4.94
N GLY A 32 35.74 5.54 -6.04
CA GLY A 32 35.30 5.22 -7.39
C GLY A 32 34.02 5.95 -7.84
N PRO A 33 33.56 5.66 -9.07
CA PRO A 33 32.36 6.27 -9.61
C PRO A 33 31.12 5.83 -8.84
N VAL A 34 30.15 6.74 -8.73
CA VAL A 34 28.83 6.46 -8.14
C VAL A 34 27.81 6.26 -9.25
N THR A 35 26.69 5.61 -8.94
CA THR A 35 25.57 5.51 -9.88
C THR A 35 24.52 6.57 -9.53
N GLU A 36 24.25 7.47 -10.46
CA GLU A 36 23.16 8.45 -10.37
C GLU A 36 21.93 7.96 -11.13
N TYR A 37 20.77 8.18 -10.52
CA TYR A 37 19.47 8.03 -11.14
C TYR A 37 18.69 9.33 -11.00
N SER A 38 18.02 9.78 -12.04
CA SER A 38 16.94 10.75 -11.91
C SER A 38 15.73 10.02 -11.31
N ILE A 39 15.08 10.65 -10.33
CA ILE A 39 13.83 10.17 -9.75
C ILE A 39 12.77 11.26 -9.85
N SER A 40 11.52 10.90 -10.11
CA SER A 40 10.42 11.85 -10.14
C SER A 40 10.06 12.28 -8.71
N GLU A 41 9.24 13.32 -8.57
CA GLU A 41 8.68 13.66 -7.26
C GLU A 41 7.84 12.55 -6.64
N PHE A 42 7.23 11.69 -7.47
CA PHE A 42 6.44 10.57 -6.98
C PHE A 42 7.35 9.49 -6.39
N ALA A 43 8.48 9.19 -7.05
CA ALA A 43 9.53 8.38 -6.44
C ALA A 43 10.11 9.03 -5.17
N GLY A 44 10.30 10.35 -5.19
CA GLY A 44 10.69 11.13 -4.02
C GLY A 44 9.75 10.87 -2.85
N TYR A 45 8.43 10.98 -3.05
CA TYR A 45 7.40 10.68 -2.06
C TYR A 45 7.50 9.25 -1.51
N LEU A 46 7.65 8.25 -2.38
CA LEU A 46 7.74 6.84 -1.97
C LEU A 46 9.01 6.53 -1.14
N LEU A 47 10.11 7.23 -1.42
CA LEU A 47 11.38 7.08 -0.69
C LEU A 47 11.50 7.97 0.55
N ASN A 48 10.65 9.00 0.67
CA ASN A 48 10.78 10.03 1.69
C ASN A 48 10.58 9.45 3.10
N PRO A 49 11.54 9.59 4.02
CA PRO A 49 11.41 9.11 5.40
C PRO A 49 10.56 10.02 6.28
N LYS A 50 10.08 11.17 5.77
CA LYS A 50 9.29 12.13 6.53
C LYS A 50 7.84 11.69 6.68
N GLN A 51 7.22 12.19 7.74
CA GLN A 51 5.83 11.95 8.05
C GLN A 51 4.90 12.46 6.95
N ILE A 52 3.79 11.75 6.78
CA ILE A 52 2.68 12.15 5.89
C ILE A 52 1.40 12.24 6.72
N SER A 53 0.50 13.13 6.33
CA SER A 53 -0.83 13.25 6.94
C SER A 53 -1.88 12.77 5.94
N VAL A 54 -2.82 11.97 6.40
CA VAL A 54 -4.01 11.57 5.62
C VAL A 54 -5.27 11.80 6.42
N GLU A 55 -6.38 12.00 5.73
CA GLU A 55 -7.69 12.08 6.38
C GLU A 55 -8.31 10.69 6.54
N GLU A 56 -8.75 10.39 7.76
CA GLU A 56 -9.41 9.15 8.12
C GLU A 56 -10.72 9.42 8.84
N LEU A 57 -11.71 8.59 8.60
CA LEU A 57 -13.01 8.72 9.26
C LEU A 57 -13.01 7.90 10.55
N VAL A 58 -13.21 8.56 11.70
CA VAL A 58 -13.39 7.85 12.98
C VAL A 58 -14.82 7.39 13.08
N ILE A 59 -15.03 6.08 13.19
CA ILE A 59 -16.36 5.47 13.30
C ILE A 59 -16.66 4.96 14.71
N GLY A 60 -15.68 4.98 15.63
CA GLY A 60 -15.91 4.46 16.97
C GLY A 60 -14.64 4.30 17.80
N CYS A 61 -14.67 3.37 18.75
CA CYS A 61 -13.52 2.99 19.56
C CYS A 61 -13.51 1.51 19.96
N ARG A 62 -12.31 0.98 20.22
CA ARG A 62 -12.10 -0.32 20.86
C ARG A 62 -11.56 -0.08 22.27
N ILE A 63 -12.17 -0.76 23.24
CA ILE A 63 -11.90 -0.61 24.67
C ILE A 63 -11.30 -1.92 25.16
N ARG A 64 -10.18 -1.83 25.85
CA ARG A 64 -9.62 -2.95 26.61
C ARG A 64 -9.90 -2.70 28.08
N HIS A 65 -10.62 -3.61 28.72
CA HIS A 65 -10.90 -3.50 30.15
C HIS A 65 -9.74 -4.05 30.98
N LYS A 66 -9.62 -3.57 32.21
CA LYS A 66 -8.74 -4.18 33.21
C LYS A 66 -9.30 -5.54 33.56
N THR A 67 -8.46 -6.58 33.56
CA THR A 67 -8.84 -7.90 34.05
C THR A 67 -9.14 -7.78 35.55
N SER A 68 -10.38 -8.06 35.98
CA SER A 68 -10.68 -8.05 37.40
C SER A 68 -10.00 -9.23 38.09
N ALA A 69 -9.25 -8.95 39.16
CA ALA A 69 -8.71 -9.98 40.06
C ALA A 69 -9.77 -10.52 41.04
N SER A 70 -11.02 -10.06 40.94
CA SER A 70 -12.10 -10.37 41.89
C SER A 70 -13.26 -11.11 41.20
N ALA A 71 -13.12 -12.42 41.08
CA ALA A 71 -14.28 -13.31 41.13
C ALA A 71 -14.00 -14.29 42.27
N ILE A 72 -14.45 -13.90 43.47
CA ILE A 72 -14.61 -14.83 44.59
C ILE A 72 -15.47 -15.96 44.05
N THR A 73 -14.88 -17.15 44.00
CA THR A 73 -15.51 -18.36 43.48
C THR A 73 -16.70 -18.71 44.36
N ASP A 74 -17.89 -18.58 43.79
CA ASP A 74 -19.11 -19.16 44.34
C ASP A 74 -18.92 -20.69 44.43
N PRO A 75 -18.93 -21.31 45.63
CA PRO A 75 -18.56 -22.71 45.79
C PRO A 75 -19.62 -23.70 45.28
N LEU A 76 -20.77 -23.22 44.80
CA LEU A 76 -21.91 -24.05 44.40
C LEU A 76 -21.93 -24.50 42.93
N ARG A 77 -20.96 -24.09 42.10
CA ARG A 77 -20.92 -24.52 40.68
C ARG A 77 -20.20 -25.85 40.43
N LYS A 78 -19.76 -26.55 41.48
CA LYS A 78 -18.93 -27.76 41.38
C LYS A 78 -19.65 -29.06 41.02
N PHE A 79 -20.97 -29.08 40.80
CA PHE A 79 -21.66 -30.36 40.61
C PHE A 79 -22.00 -30.80 39.19
N PHE A 80 -21.89 -29.98 38.13
CA PHE A 80 -22.12 -30.49 36.77
C PHE A 80 -21.27 -29.79 35.70
N ARG A 81 -20.17 -30.44 35.31
CA ARG A 81 -19.77 -30.80 33.92
C ARG A 81 -18.25 -31.03 33.83
N LYS A 82 -17.86 -32.30 33.70
CA LYS A 82 -16.57 -32.73 33.13
C LYS A 82 -16.66 -32.68 31.60
N ARG A 83 -15.80 -31.88 30.95
CA ARG A 83 -14.96 -32.33 29.81
C ARG A 83 -13.97 -31.23 29.40
N ASN A 84 -12.69 -31.56 29.61
CA ASN A 84 -11.46 -31.14 28.93
C ASN A 84 -11.39 -29.78 28.23
N THR A 85 -10.59 -28.85 28.77
CA THR A 85 -9.64 -28.03 27.99
C THR A 85 -8.57 -27.41 28.90
N LEU A 86 -7.37 -27.27 28.33
CA LEU A 86 -6.11 -26.75 28.88
C LEU A 86 -6.22 -25.29 29.41
N PRO A 87 -5.22 -24.77 30.15
CA PRO A 87 -5.43 -23.68 31.12
C PRO A 87 -5.80 -22.35 30.47
N ASP A 88 -6.93 -21.82 30.94
CA ASP A 88 -7.52 -20.53 30.59
C ASP A 88 -6.67 -19.39 31.16
N GLY A 89 -5.75 -18.87 30.35
CA GLY A 89 -5.14 -17.57 30.57
C GLY A 89 -6.17 -16.49 30.27
N LYS A 90 -6.81 -15.95 31.32
CA LYS A 90 -7.82 -14.88 31.28
C LYS A 90 -7.52 -13.84 30.18
N THR A 91 -8.18 -13.96 29.04
CA THR A 91 -8.08 -12.97 27.97
C THR A 91 -8.76 -11.67 28.44
N PRO A 92 -8.12 -10.51 28.28
CA PRO A 92 -8.73 -9.23 28.66
C PRO A 92 -10.01 -9.02 27.86
N HIS A 93 -11.10 -8.60 28.51
CA HIS A 93 -12.36 -8.28 27.83
C HIS A 93 -12.13 -7.09 26.91
N VAL A 94 -12.45 -7.28 25.63
CA VAL A 94 -12.32 -6.26 24.58
C VAL A 94 -13.70 -5.97 24.03
N GLU A 95 -14.09 -4.69 24.06
CA GLU A 95 -15.37 -4.21 23.55
C GLU A 95 -15.14 -3.24 22.39
N GLU A 96 -15.99 -3.30 21.36
CA GLU A 96 -16.07 -2.27 20.32
C GLU A 96 -17.38 -1.50 20.40
N ILE A 97 -17.28 -0.18 20.30
CA ILE A 97 -18.41 0.72 20.18
C ILE A 97 -18.29 1.43 18.84
N ILE A 98 -19.24 1.18 17.93
CA ILE A 98 -19.28 1.76 16.59
C ILE A 98 -20.52 2.65 16.48
N SER A 99 -20.33 3.83 15.89
CA SER A 99 -21.37 4.78 15.52
C SER A 99 -22.36 4.13 14.57
N SER A 100 -23.65 4.24 14.87
CA SER A 100 -24.71 3.84 13.95
C SER A 100 -25.08 4.93 12.95
N SER A 101 -24.57 6.15 13.15
CA SER A 101 -24.69 7.22 12.16
C SER A 101 -23.96 6.77 10.89
N GLY A 102 -24.72 6.31 9.89
CA GLY A 102 -24.20 5.86 8.62
C GLY A 102 -23.32 6.94 8.00
N THR A 103 -22.04 6.64 7.84
CA THR A 103 -21.05 7.55 7.30
C THR A 103 -21.09 7.52 5.79
N GLY A 104 -22.18 8.06 5.25
CA GLY A 104 -22.38 8.27 3.83
C GLY A 104 -23.47 9.31 3.67
N SER A 105 -23.10 10.59 3.79
CA SER A 105 -23.97 11.62 3.22
C SER A 105 -24.11 11.32 1.73
N PRO A 106 -25.31 11.35 1.15
CA PRO A 106 -25.42 11.35 -0.30
C PRO A 106 -24.54 12.49 -0.80
N PRO A 107 -23.62 12.27 -1.75
CA PRO A 107 -22.91 13.37 -2.37
C PRO A 107 -23.96 14.13 -3.18
N PHE A 108 -24.61 15.11 -2.55
CA PHE A 108 -25.47 16.04 -3.27
C PHE A 108 -24.59 16.72 -4.31
N GLN A 109 -25.10 16.83 -5.55
CA GLN A 109 -24.41 17.59 -6.58
C GLN A 109 -24.26 19.07 -6.18
N ASP A 110 -25.19 19.55 -5.36
CA ASP A 110 -25.18 20.88 -4.76
C ASP A 110 -24.26 20.92 -3.52
N GLU A 111 -23.21 21.75 -3.59
CA GLU A 111 -22.22 21.90 -2.53
C GLU A 111 -22.79 22.59 -1.28
N ASP A 112 -23.73 23.52 -1.45
CA ASP A 112 -24.38 24.23 -0.34
C ASP A 112 -25.29 23.29 0.46
N LEU A 113 -26.07 22.46 -0.25
CA LEU A 113 -26.89 21.42 0.37
C LEU A 113 -26.01 20.40 1.11
N ASN A 114 -24.89 20.01 0.51
CA ASN A 114 -23.94 19.10 1.14
C ASN A 114 -23.34 19.71 2.42
N ARG A 115 -22.91 20.99 2.38
CA ARG A 115 -22.45 21.73 3.57
C ARG A 115 -23.52 21.81 4.64
N HIS A 116 -24.77 22.09 4.25
CA HIS A 116 -25.89 22.16 5.18
C HIS A 116 -26.17 20.81 5.86
N PHE A 117 -26.17 19.71 5.09
CA PHE A 117 -26.37 18.37 5.61
C PHE A 117 -25.24 17.92 6.54
N ILE A 118 -23.98 18.26 6.22
CA ILE A 118 -22.84 18.06 7.12
C ILE A 118 -23.08 18.77 8.45
N LYS A 119 -23.52 20.03 8.43
CA LYS A 119 -23.81 20.80 9.66
C LYS A 119 -24.94 20.17 10.49
N ILE A 120 -25.99 19.65 9.85
CA ILE A 120 -27.06 18.93 10.55
C ILE A 120 -26.50 17.67 11.23
N ASN A 121 -25.70 16.87 10.51
CA ASN A 121 -25.09 15.66 11.07
C ASN A 121 -24.16 15.98 12.26
N GLU A 122 -23.41 17.08 12.19
CA GLU A 122 -22.58 17.54 13.31
C GLU A 122 -23.40 17.87 14.57
N LEU A 123 -24.56 18.52 14.41
CA LEU A 123 -25.46 18.86 15.51
C LEU A 123 -26.14 17.60 16.10
N LEU A 124 -26.49 16.63 15.27
CA LEU A 124 -27.15 15.40 15.70
C LEU A 124 -26.20 14.37 16.33
N ARG A 125 -24.90 14.54 16.17
CA ARG A 125 -23.90 13.57 16.62
C ARG A 125 -23.95 13.23 18.11
N THR A 126 -24.25 14.19 18.99
CA THR A 126 -24.35 13.93 20.44
C THR A 126 -25.49 12.97 20.80
N TYR A 127 -26.43 12.77 19.89
CA TYR A 127 -27.53 11.82 20.03
C TYR A 127 -27.16 10.41 19.56
N ASP A 128 -25.97 10.21 18.96
CA ASP A 128 -25.50 8.89 18.55
C ASP A 128 -25.41 7.96 19.78
N PRO A 129 -25.98 6.73 19.72
CA PRO A 129 -25.90 5.76 20.80
C PRO A 129 -24.46 5.45 21.24
N ALA A 130 -23.50 5.45 20.33
CA ALA A 130 -22.08 5.29 20.63
C ALA A 130 -21.59 6.41 21.54
N HIS A 131 -21.99 7.65 21.29
CA HIS A 131 -21.60 8.80 22.12
C HIS A 131 -22.12 8.66 23.55
N LYS A 132 -23.39 8.24 23.72
CA LYS A 132 -23.97 7.98 25.05
C LYS A 132 -23.27 6.82 25.76
N LYS A 133 -22.99 5.73 25.03
CA LYS A 133 -22.34 4.55 25.59
C LYS A 133 -20.93 4.88 26.07
N ILE A 134 -20.14 5.63 25.29
CA ILE A 134 -18.78 6.05 25.66
C ILE A 134 -18.81 6.98 26.87
N ALA A 135 -19.74 7.95 26.90
CA ALA A 135 -19.89 8.86 28.03
C ALA A 135 -20.24 8.14 29.35
N GLY A 136 -20.96 7.02 29.27
CA GLY A 136 -21.34 6.19 30.41
C GLY A 136 -20.25 5.22 30.92
N LEU A 137 -19.09 5.14 30.27
CA LEU A 137 -18.03 4.21 30.67
C LEU A 137 -17.34 4.67 31.96
N ASN A 138 -17.12 3.72 32.88
CA ASN A 138 -16.30 3.95 34.05
C ASN A 138 -14.80 3.90 33.69
N ARG A 139 -14.15 5.06 33.71
CA ARG A 139 -12.71 5.23 33.42
C ARG A 139 -11.81 4.32 34.25
N LYS A 140 -12.22 3.96 35.47
CA LYS A 140 -11.41 3.12 36.37
C LYS A 140 -11.29 1.68 35.87
N ASP A 141 -12.25 1.22 35.07
CA ASP A 141 -12.33 -0.17 34.59
C ASP A 141 -11.67 -0.37 33.22
N ILE A 142 -11.22 0.73 32.59
CA ILE A 142 -10.56 0.72 31.29
C ILE A 142 -9.05 0.63 31.47
N ALA A 143 -8.42 -0.34 30.82
CA ALA A 143 -6.98 -0.46 30.72
C ALA A 143 -6.43 0.38 29.57
N ASP A 144 -7.11 0.37 28.42
CA ASP A 144 -6.73 1.14 27.24
C ASP A 144 -7.92 1.41 26.32
N LEU A 145 -7.80 2.44 25.47
CA LEU A 145 -8.80 2.81 24.48
C LEU A 145 -8.09 3.23 23.18
N SER A 146 -8.58 2.75 22.05
CA SER A 146 -8.14 3.18 20.72
C SER A 146 -9.33 3.65 19.88
N ALA A 147 -9.10 4.61 18.99
CA ALA A 147 -10.11 5.00 18.01
C ALA A 147 -10.20 3.92 16.93
N VAL A 148 -11.39 3.66 16.43
CA VAL A 148 -11.62 2.79 15.26
C VAL A 148 -11.91 3.69 14.08
N CYS A 149 -11.11 3.55 13.04
CA CYS A 149 -11.27 4.26 11.77
C CYS A 149 -11.78 3.28 10.71
N GLU A 150 -12.47 3.81 9.71
CA GLU A 150 -12.90 3.09 8.52
C GLU A 150 -12.23 3.70 7.29
N ASP A 151 -11.60 2.86 6.48
CA ASP A 151 -11.06 3.29 5.19
C ASP A 151 -12.16 3.33 4.11
N ILE A 152 -11.81 3.82 2.92
CA ILE A 152 -12.74 3.89 1.78
C ILE A 152 -13.21 2.49 1.33
N GLY A 153 -12.47 1.43 1.66
CA GLY A 153 -12.84 0.05 1.41
C GLY A 153 -13.80 -0.55 2.43
N GLY A 154 -14.22 0.22 3.45
CA GLY A 154 -15.01 -0.30 4.58
C GLY A 154 -14.18 -1.11 5.58
N ASN A 155 -12.84 -1.15 5.43
CA ASN A 155 -11.98 -1.89 6.36
C ASN A 155 -11.79 -1.06 7.62
N ARG A 156 -11.96 -1.72 8.75
CA ARG A 156 -11.79 -1.11 10.07
C ARG A 156 -10.42 -1.38 10.61
N TYR A 157 -9.78 -0.35 11.13
CA TYR A 157 -8.50 -0.48 11.80
C TYR A 157 -8.41 0.48 12.98
N GLN A 158 -7.43 0.23 13.85
CA GLN A 158 -7.27 0.99 15.08
C GLN A 158 -6.26 2.11 14.91
N LEU A 159 -6.61 3.28 15.42
CA LEU A 159 -5.69 4.37 15.64
C LEU A 159 -5.26 4.35 17.11
N SER A 160 -3.97 4.08 17.35
CA SER A 160 -3.39 4.16 18.68
C SER A 160 -3.38 5.62 19.15
N LEU A 161 -3.96 5.87 20.32
CA LEU A 161 -4.03 7.20 20.91
C LEU A 161 -3.01 7.30 22.06
N GLN A 162 -2.38 8.47 22.17
CA GLN A 162 -1.50 8.81 23.29
C GLN A 162 -2.29 9.54 24.38
N GLY A 163 -1.74 9.61 25.60
CA GLY A 163 -2.37 10.27 26.76
C GLY A 163 -3.11 9.32 27.70
N SER A 164 -3.76 9.90 28.71
CA SER A 164 -4.54 9.16 29.71
C SER A 164 -5.81 8.57 29.09
N VAL A 165 -6.45 7.60 29.76
CA VAL A 165 -7.76 7.08 29.34
C VAL A 165 -8.79 8.22 29.16
N GLY A 166 -8.75 9.24 30.02
CA GLY A 166 -9.63 10.41 29.91
C GLY A 166 -9.38 11.19 28.61
N ASP A 167 -8.12 11.43 28.26
CA ASP A 167 -7.75 12.13 27.02
C ASP A 167 -8.20 11.35 25.80
N LYS A 168 -7.99 10.02 25.80
CA LYS A 168 -8.39 9.12 24.71
C LYS A 168 -9.91 9.09 24.54
N MET A 169 -10.68 9.02 25.63
CA MET A 169 -12.15 9.10 25.59
C MET A 169 -12.62 10.43 25.02
N ASN A 170 -12.05 11.55 25.49
CA ASN A 170 -12.39 12.88 24.99
C ASN A 170 -12.09 13.02 23.50
N TYR A 171 -10.93 12.51 23.05
CA TYR A 171 -10.57 12.48 21.63
C TYR A 171 -11.61 11.73 20.80
N VAL A 172 -11.99 10.52 21.21
CA VAL A 172 -12.97 9.70 20.48
C VAL A 172 -14.33 10.40 20.43
N MET A 173 -14.85 10.88 21.56
CA MET A 173 -16.15 11.58 21.59
C MET A 173 -16.14 12.80 20.66
N ASN A 174 -15.02 13.53 20.62
CA ASN A 174 -14.87 14.68 19.74
C ASN A 174 -14.64 14.33 18.28
N SER A 175 -14.21 13.10 17.97
CA SER A 175 -13.79 12.68 16.63
C SER A 175 -14.75 11.70 15.94
N ILE A 176 -15.62 11.01 16.67
CA ILE A 176 -16.61 10.10 16.09
C ILE A 176 -17.39 10.82 14.98
N SER A 177 -17.59 10.12 13.88
CA SER A 177 -18.25 10.57 12.64
C SER A 177 -17.55 11.77 11.97
N LYS A 178 -16.31 12.10 12.35
CA LYS A 178 -15.50 13.14 11.69
C LYS A 178 -14.31 12.55 10.95
N ARG A 179 -13.91 13.27 9.90
CA ARG A 179 -12.60 13.09 9.28
C ARG A 179 -11.55 13.75 10.15
N VAL A 180 -10.52 12.99 10.53
CA VAL A 180 -9.39 13.45 11.31
C VAL A 180 -8.10 13.24 10.53
N ASN A 181 -7.12 14.11 10.76
CA ASN A 181 -5.79 13.94 10.20
C ASN A 181 -5.00 12.92 11.01
N VAL A 182 -4.65 11.81 10.37
CA VAL A 182 -3.78 10.76 10.90
C VAL A 182 -2.40 10.92 10.29
N VAL A 183 -1.38 10.91 11.15
CA VAL A 183 0.02 11.06 10.75
C VAL A 183 0.67 9.69 10.68
N PHE A 184 1.17 9.32 9.51
CA PHE A 184 2.05 8.16 9.34
C PHE A 184 3.51 8.59 9.36
N GLY A 185 4.39 7.68 9.80
CA GLY A 185 5.84 7.93 9.85
C GLY A 185 6.45 8.24 8.49
N ARG A 186 5.93 7.63 7.42
CA ARG A 186 6.29 7.83 6.01
C ARG A 186 5.23 7.18 5.10
N ALA A 187 5.38 7.33 3.78
CA ALA A 187 4.49 6.69 2.81
C ALA A 187 4.54 5.16 2.85
N TYR A 188 5.73 4.58 3.05
CA TYR A 188 5.90 3.13 3.22
C TYR A 188 5.47 2.67 4.62
N LEU A 189 4.43 1.83 4.67
CA LEU A 189 3.86 1.33 5.92
C LEU A 189 4.58 0.06 6.39
N SER A 190 4.44 -1.03 5.63
CA SER A 190 5.14 -2.30 5.87
C SER A 190 4.91 -3.30 4.73
N LYS A 191 5.81 -4.27 4.54
CA LYS A 191 5.63 -5.44 3.65
C LYS A 191 5.16 -5.06 2.24
N GLY A 192 5.82 -4.10 1.61
CA GLY A 192 5.43 -3.63 0.27
C GLY A 192 4.19 -2.74 0.21
N LEU A 193 3.54 -2.37 1.33
CA LEU A 193 2.37 -1.49 1.35
C LEU A 193 2.76 -0.02 1.48
N PHE A 194 2.24 0.81 0.59
CA PHE A 194 2.39 2.26 0.57
C PHE A 194 1.03 2.96 0.67
N GLU A 195 1.01 4.03 1.46
CA GLU A 195 -0.08 5.01 1.51
C GLU A 195 0.06 6.01 0.36
N MET A 196 -0.99 6.21 -0.42
CA MET A 196 -0.95 7.07 -1.61
C MET A 196 -1.71 8.39 -1.44
N ARG A 197 -2.61 8.47 -0.46
CA ARG A 197 -3.43 9.67 -0.21
C ARG A 197 -2.61 10.88 0.26
N GLY A 198 -1.40 10.65 0.77
CA GLY A 198 -0.46 11.71 1.14
C GLY A 198 0.20 12.41 -0.06
N PHE A 199 0.13 11.82 -1.26
CA PHE A 199 0.71 12.41 -2.48
C PHE A 199 -0.34 13.15 -3.31
N ARG A 200 -0.03 14.38 -3.74
CA ARG A 200 -0.92 15.21 -4.56
C ARG A 200 -0.72 14.92 -6.05
N PHE A 201 -1.34 13.86 -6.54
CA PHE A 201 -1.23 13.45 -7.95
C PHE A 201 -1.64 14.54 -8.95
N SER A 202 -2.67 15.33 -8.65
CA SER A 202 -3.12 16.43 -9.54
C SER A 202 -2.11 17.56 -9.69
N SER A 203 -1.11 17.62 -8.82
CA SER A 203 0.00 18.58 -8.89
C SER A 203 1.27 17.95 -9.49
N PHE A 204 1.20 16.70 -9.94
CA PHE A 204 2.37 16.00 -10.47
C PHE A 204 2.91 16.70 -11.73
N ASN A 205 4.20 17.00 -11.72
CA ASN A 205 4.93 17.61 -12.81
C ASN A 205 6.11 16.70 -13.21
N PRO A 206 6.06 16.08 -14.41
CA PRO A 206 7.10 15.16 -14.86
C PRO A 206 8.47 15.82 -15.08
N ARG A 207 8.54 17.15 -15.09
CA ARG A 207 9.81 17.91 -15.21
C ARG A 207 10.54 18.04 -13.87
N ILE A 208 9.82 17.99 -12.75
CA ILE A 208 10.43 18.06 -11.42
C ILE A 208 11.07 16.71 -11.13
N ASN A 209 12.38 16.72 -10.92
CA ASN A 209 13.16 15.53 -10.63
C ASN A 209 14.22 15.80 -9.57
N TYR A 210 14.62 14.71 -8.91
CA TYR A 210 15.67 14.65 -7.88
C TYR A 210 16.72 13.63 -8.31
N ARG A 211 17.84 13.59 -7.60
CA ARG A 211 18.93 12.65 -7.89
C ARG A 211 19.01 11.61 -6.78
N LEU A 212 18.79 10.35 -7.11
CA LEU A 212 19.12 9.23 -6.23
C LEU A 212 20.55 8.79 -6.56
N ILE A 213 21.44 8.87 -5.58
CA ILE A 213 22.83 8.43 -5.71
C ILE A 213 22.99 7.09 -4.99
N LYS A 214 23.50 6.09 -5.71
CA LYS A 214 23.89 4.77 -5.21
C LYS A 214 25.41 4.67 -5.24
N PHE A 215 26.01 4.25 -4.12
CA PHE A 215 27.45 4.09 -4.02
C PHE A 215 27.83 3.04 -2.98
N ALA A 216 29.07 2.57 -3.04
CA ALA A 216 29.63 1.65 -2.05
C ALA A 216 30.47 2.40 -1.02
N GLN A 217 30.29 2.09 0.25
CA GLN A 217 31.09 2.63 1.34
C GLN A 217 31.17 1.59 2.47
N ASP A 218 32.38 1.36 2.99
CA ASP A 218 32.64 0.36 4.05
C ASP A 218 32.05 -1.03 3.71
N GLY A 219 32.16 -1.46 2.45
CA GLY A 219 31.65 -2.75 1.96
C GLY A 219 30.11 -2.83 1.87
N ARG A 220 29.39 -1.73 2.09
CA ARG A 220 27.92 -1.67 2.01
C ARG A 220 27.47 -0.75 0.89
N THR A 221 26.37 -1.11 0.24
CA THR A 221 25.70 -0.20 -0.69
C THR A 221 24.93 0.83 0.11
N ARG A 222 25.06 2.11 -0.24
CA ARG A 222 24.32 3.23 0.36
C ARG A 222 23.56 4.00 -0.72
N TYR A 223 22.48 4.63 -0.29
CA TYR A 223 21.62 5.44 -1.15
C TYR A 223 21.29 6.77 -0.47
N CYS A 224 21.39 7.86 -1.20
CA CYS A 224 20.90 9.16 -0.76
C CYS A 224 20.17 9.90 -1.88
N VAL A 225 19.23 10.76 -1.51
CA VAL A 225 18.52 11.63 -2.44
C VAL A 225 19.04 13.05 -2.30
N LEU A 226 19.41 13.65 -3.42
CA LEU A 226 19.85 15.02 -3.54
C LEU A 226 18.79 15.85 -4.26
N ASN A 227 18.67 17.12 -3.86
CA ASN A 227 17.82 18.09 -4.54
C ASN A 227 18.48 18.63 -5.83
N ALA A 228 17.81 19.58 -6.48
CA ALA A 228 18.30 20.23 -7.70
C ALA A 228 19.68 20.91 -7.49
N ASP A 229 19.92 21.46 -6.29
CA ASP A 229 21.17 22.14 -5.91
C ASP A 229 22.27 21.17 -5.42
N HIS A 230 22.12 19.86 -5.66
CA HIS A 230 23.05 18.81 -5.19
C HIS A 230 23.22 18.73 -3.65
N LYS A 231 22.28 19.28 -2.89
CA LYS A 231 22.27 19.17 -1.42
C LYS A 231 21.54 17.91 -0.99
N LEU A 232 22.06 17.27 0.05
CA LEU A 232 21.43 16.11 0.67
C LEU A 232 20.01 16.46 1.16
N GLN A 233 19.02 15.72 0.67
CA GLN A 233 17.65 15.84 1.13
C GLN A 233 17.33 14.80 2.20
N TYR A 234 17.73 13.54 1.97
CA TYR A 234 17.63 12.45 2.94
C TYR A 234 18.42 11.20 2.51
N TRP A 235 18.71 10.34 3.48
CA TRP A 235 19.26 9.00 3.26
C TRP A 235 18.14 7.98 3.02
N VAL A 236 18.40 7.00 2.15
CA VAL A 236 17.51 5.85 1.96
C VAL A 236 18.16 4.64 2.62
N ASN A 237 17.70 4.32 3.82
CA ASN A 237 18.28 3.24 4.64
C ASN A 237 17.74 1.85 4.28
N ASP A 238 16.59 1.79 3.60
CA ASP A 238 15.91 0.56 3.25
C ASP A 238 16.08 0.28 1.75
N HIS A 239 16.94 -0.67 1.42
CA HIS A 239 17.24 -1.04 0.04
C HIS A 239 16.05 -1.66 -0.69
N GLU A 240 15.09 -2.24 0.05
CA GLU A 240 13.90 -2.84 -0.55
C GLU A 240 13.03 -1.78 -1.22
N LEU A 241 13.01 -0.55 -0.70
CA LEU A 241 12.32 0.57 -1.31
C LEU A 241 12.83 0.88 -2.72
N ILE A 242 14.13 0.71 -2.96
CA ILE A 242 14.73 0.89 -4.28
C ILE A 242 14.20 -0.18 -5.24
N SER A 243 14.07 -1.42 -4.76
CA SER A 243 13.50 -2.51 -5.55
C SER A 243 12.04 -2.25 -5.91
N TYR A 244 11.24 -1.74 -4.99
CA TYR A 244 9.83 -1.42 -5.23
C TYR A 244 9.65 -0.31 -6.27
N ILE A 245 10.38 0.79 -6.18
CA ILE A 245 10.26 1.89 -7.17
C ILE A 245 10.73 1.45 -8.57
N ARG A 246 11.71 0.56 -8.65
CA ARG A 246 12.17 -0.04 -9.90
C ARG A 246 11.10 -0.93 -10.53
N MET A 247 10.46 -1.74 -9.69
CA MET A 247 9.37 -2.60 -10.11
C MET A 247 8.19 -1.77 -10.61
N LEU A 248 7.85 -0.68 -9.92
CA LEU A 248 6.81 0.25 -10.35
C LEU A 248 7.14 0.91 -11.69
N GLU A 249 8.37 1.40 -11.88
CA GLU A 249 8.82 1.96 -13.15
C GLU A 249 8.67 0.94 -14.29
N GLN A 250 9.06 -0.31 -14.06
CA GLN A 250 8.93 -1.38 -15.05
C GLN A 250 7.46 -1.68 -15.36
N SER A 251 6.60 -1.74 -14.34
CA SER A 251 5.15 -1.90 -14.54
C SER A 251 4.56 -0.74 -15.33
N ILE A 252 4.90 0.51 -15.03
CA ILE A 252 4.39 1.67 -15.78
C ILE A 252 4.84 1.64 -17.25
N LYS A 253 6.07 1.21 -17.53
CA LYS A 253 6.61 1.06 -18.89
C LYS A 253 5.93 -0.03 -19.69
N THR A 254 5.58 -1.15 -19.04
CA THR A 254 5.10 -2.35 -19.73
C THR A 254 3.60 -2.58 -19.65
N ASP A 255 2.91 -2.01 -18.67
CA ASP A 255 1.47 -2.13 -18.44
C ASP A 255 0.73 -0.83 -18.81
N PRO A 256 0.07 -0.77 -19.99
CA PRO A 256 -0.73 0.38 -20.39
C PRO A 256 -1.91 0.64 -19.45
N GLN A 257 -2.46 -0.40 -18.82
CA GLN A 257 -3.61 -0.25 -17.94
C GLN A 257 -3.22 0.45 -16.64
N LEU A 258 -2.07 0.12 -16.07
CA LEU A 258 -1.55 0.80 -14.88
C LEU A 258 -1.24 2.27 -15.21
N ARG A 259 -0.62 2.52 -16.37
CA ARG A 259 -0.31 3.87 -16.85
C ARG A 259 -1.57 4.73 -17.02
N GLU A 260 -2.62 4.16 -17.61
CA GLU A 260 -3.92 4.83 -17.76
C GLU A 260 -4.48 5.23 -16.39
N VAL A 261 -4.50 4.32 -15.42
CA VAL A 261 -5.04 4.58 -14.08
C VAL A 261 -4.24 5.68 -13.36
N LEU A 262 -2.92 5.65 -13.44
CA LEU A 262 -2.08 6.71 -12.86
C LEU A 262 -2.31 8.06 -13.57
N SER A 263 -2.55 8.05 -14.89
CA SER A 263 -2.92 9.25 -15.64
C SER A 263 -4.27 9.82 -15.16
N LEU A 264 -5.26 8.97 -14.85
CA LEU A 264 -6.52 9.43 -14.25
C LEU A 264 -6.28 10.13 -12.91
N CYS A 265 -5.38 9.60 -12.07
CA CYS A 265 -5.01 10.25 -10.82
C CYS A 265 -4.34 11.61 -11.03
N VAL A 266 -3.42 11.70 -12.00
CA VAL A 266 -2.77 12.97 -12.37
C VAL A 266 -3.77 13.99 -12.91
N LYS A 267 -4.81 13.56 -13.62
CA LYS A 267 -5.89 14.44 -14.09
C LYS A 267 -6.92 14.81 -13.02
N GLY A 268 -6.82 14.25 -11.81
CA GLY A 268 -7.82 14.41 -10.75
C GLY A 268 -9.13 13.64 -11.00
N GLU A 269 -9.14 12.73 -11.97
CA GLU A 269 -10.29 11.88 -12.34
C GLU A 269 -10.39 10.61 -11.48
N ALA A 270 -9.35 10.33 -10.67
CA ALA A 270 -9.31 9.22 -9.73
C ALA A 270 -8.55 9.59 -8.45
N LYS A 271 -9.06 9.15 -7.30
CA LYS A 271 -8.40 9.27 -5.99
C LYS A 271 -7.52 8.04 -5.74
N PRO A 272 -6.20 8.21 -5.58
CA PRO A 272 -5.28 7.12 -5.30
C PRO A 272 -5.34 6.74 -3.83
N LEU A 273 -5.30 5.44 -3.52
CA LEU A 273 -5.45 4.95 -2.14
C LEU A 273 -4.21 4.23 -1.64
N LYS A 274 -3.86 3.10 -2.26
CA LYS A 274 -2.78 2.23 -1.81
C LYS A 274 -2.01 1.72 -3.01
N LEU A 275 -0.70 1.55 -2.82
CA LEU A 275 0.17 0.84 -3.73
C LEU A 275 0.77 -0.32 -2.94
N PHE A 276 0.73 -1.52 -3.50
CA PHE A 276 1.16 -2.74 -2.83
C PHE A 276 2.05 -3.57 -3.74
N PHE A 277 3.15 -4.08 -3.16
CA PHE A 277 4.08 -4.97 -3.83
C PHE A 277 4.05 -6.35 -3.16
N SER A 278 3.96 -7.41 -3.96
CA SER A 278 3.95 -8.80 -3.47
C SER A 278 4.74 -9.71 -4.39
N THR A 279 5.17 -10.86 -3.87
CA THR A 279 5.78 -11.96 -4.63
C THR A 279 4.84 -13.16 -4.79
N ASN A 280 3.62 -13.08 -4.25
CA ASN A 280 2.65 -14.16 -4.30
C ASN A 280 1.27 -13.65 -4.71
N LEU A 281 0.68 -14.31 -5.71
CA LEU A 281 -0.73 -14.20 -6.05
C LEU A 281 -1.56 -15.00 -5.05
N ASP A 282 -2.76 -14.51 -4.74
CA ASP A 282 -3.74 -15.25 -3.95
C ASP A 282 -4.16 -16.54 -4.67
N GLN A 283 -4.36 -16.45 -5.99
CA GLN A 283 -4.59 -17.61 -6.86
C GLN A 283 -3.33 -17.93 -7.67
N LYS A 284 -2.65 -19.02 -7.28
CA LYS A 284 -1.46 -19.50 -7.97
C LYS A 284 -1.79 -20.08 -9.35
N TYR A 285 -0.85 -19.93 -10.27
CA TYR A 285 -0.90 -20.64 -11.55
C TYR A 285 -0.77 -22.15 -11.32
N ASN A 286 -1.43 -22.95 -12.16
CA ASN A 286 -1.26 -24.40 -12.23
C ASN A 286 -1.46 -24.87 -13.68
N GLU A 287 -1.39 -26.17 -13.94
CA GLU A 287 -1.48 -26.72 -15.29
C GLU A 287 -2.80 -26.40 -16.01
N LYS A 288 -3.87 -26.10 -15.27
CA LYS A 288 -5.20 -25.71 -15.80
C LYS A 288 -5.38 -24.19 -15.92
N TYR A 289 -4.69 -23.42 -15.10
CA TYR A 289 -4.85 -21.97 -14.97
C TYR A 289 -3.60 -21.17 -15.37
N LEU A 290 -2.86 -21.61 -16.38
CA LEU A 290 -1.80 -20.80 -16.97
C LEU A 290 -2.36 -19.56 -17.71
N PRO A 291 -1.61 -18.45 -17.81
CA PRO A 291 -2.01 -17.28 -18.60
C PRO A 291 -2.36 -17.66 -20.05
N ALA A 292 -3.33 -16.94 -20.64
CA ALA A 292 -3.87 -17.29 -21.96
C ALA A 292 -2.79 -17.38 -23.05
N THR A 293 -1.79 -16.50 -23.00
CA THR A 293 -0.65 -16.51 -23.94
C THR A 293 0.15 -17.80 -23.85
N TYR A 294 0.40 -18.32 -22.64
CA TYR A 294 1.12 -19.57 -22.43
C TYR A 294 0.30 -20.77 -22.88
N ARG A 295 -1.01 -20.78 -22.60
CA ARG A 295 -1.91 -21.85 -23.06
C ARG A 295 -1.86 -21.98 -24.58
N LYS A 296 -2.01 -20.86 -25.31
CA LYS A 296 -1.94 -20.84 -26.79
C LYS A 296 -0.63 -21.41 -27.31
N VAL A 297 0.51 -20.98 -26.75
CA VAL A 297 1.83 -21.48 -27.16
C VAL A 297 1.94 -22.97 -26.86
N PHE A 298 1.60 -23.40 -25.65
CA PHE A 298 1.77 -24.80 -25.25
C PHE A 298 0.87 -25.78 -25.99
N ASP A 299 -0.30 -25.33 -26.42
CA ASP A 299 -1.19 -26.12 -27.26
C ASP A 299 -0.63 -26.23 -28.70
N MET A 300 0.04 -25.19 -29.23
CA MET A 300 0.71 -25.25 -30.54
C MET A 300 1.94 -26.18 -30.57
N PHE A 301 2.65 -26.33 -29.45
CA PHE A 301 3.89 -27.11 -29.37
C PHE A 301 3.73 -28.47 -28.68
N GLU A 302 2.49 -28.93 -28.48
CA GLU A 302 2.15 -30.21 -27.84
C GLU A 302 2.94 -30.43 -26.54
N THR A 303 2.92 -29.41 -25.67
CA THR A 303 3.66 -29.44 -24.40
C THR A 303 2.98 -30.39 -23.42
N THR A 304 3.76 -31.26 -22.77
CA THR A 304 3.22 -32.28 -21.85
C THR A 304 2.70 -31.66 -20.56
N MET A 305 1.83 -32.38 -19.83
CA MET A 305 1.32 -31.90 -18.53
C MET A 305 2.43 -31.64 -17.50
N VAL A 306 3.48 -32.47 -17.50
CA VAL A 306 4.64 -32.33 -16.60
C VAL A 306 5.38 -31.01 -16.89
N GLU A 307 5.57 -30.67 -18.16
CA GLU A 307 6.21 -29.41 -18.54
C GLU A 307 5.33 -28.19 -18.23
N LYS A 308 4.01 -28.30 -18.47
CA LYS A 308 3.04 -27.25 -18.08
C LYS A 308 3.09 -26.98 -16.58
N ALA A 309 3.18 -28.03 -15.75
CA ALA A 309 3.32 -27.92 -14.30
C ALA A 309 4.66 -27.28 -13.89
N ALA A 310 5.78 -27.72 -14.48
CA ALA A 310 7.11 -27.15 -14.20
C ALA A 310 7.18 -25.65 -14.53
N VAL A 311 6.55 -25.22 -15.63
CA VAL A 311 6.44 -23.80 -15.96
C VAL A 311 5.56 -23.07 -14.96
N ALA A 312 4.40 -23.61 -14.59
CA ALA A 312 3.53 -22.98 -13.60
C ALA A 312 4.25 -22.76 -12.25
N ASP A 313 5.01 -23.75 -11.79
CA ASP A 313 5.82 -23.65 -10.57
C ASP A 313 6.88 -22.53 -10.68
N MET A 314 7.57 -22.46 -11.82
CA MET A 314 8.58 -21.44 -12.07
C MET A 314 7.99 -20.04 -12.21
N LEU A 315 6.81 -19.91 -12.84
CA LEU A 315 6.07 -18.65 -12.88
C LEU A 315 5.71 -18.19 -11.46
N ASN A 316 5.09 -19.07 -10.66
CA ASN A 316 4.73 -18.75 -9.28
C ASN A 316 5.93 -18.38 -8.40
N LYS A 317 7.10 -18.99 -8.63
CA LYS A 317 8.32 -18.76 -7.85
C LYS A 317 9.02 -17.44 -8.20
N HIS A 318 8.91 -17.00 -9.45
CA HIS A 318 9.64 -15.85 -9.99
C HIS A 318 8.71 -14.69 -10.37
N GLN A 319 7.53 -14.62 -9.76
CA GLN A 319 6.58 -13.53 -9.96
C GLN A 319 6.86 -12.34 -9.04
N SER A 320 6.43 -11.18 -9.50
CA SER A 320 6.42 -9.92 -8.78
C SER A 320 5.18 -9.15 -9.15
N ILE A 321 4.46 -8.64 -8.16
CA ILE A 321 3.11 -8.11 -8.33
C ILE A 321 3.11 -6.67 -7.87
N VAL A 322 2.52 -5.81 -8.68
CA VAL A 322 2.25 -4.40 -8.34
C VAL A 322 0.75 -4.19 -8.37
N SER A 323 0.17 -3.88 -7.22
CA SER A 323 -1.27 -3.61 -7.07
C SER A 323 -1.49 -2.15 -6.72
N PHE A 324 -2.40 -1.48 -7.44
CA PHE A 324 -2.74 -0.08 -7.23
C PHE A 324 -4.25 0.08 -7.04
N ASN A 325 -4.62 0.63 -5.89
CA ASN A 325 -6.01 0.86 -5.49
C ASN A 325 -6.39 2.32 -5.69
N TYR A 326 -7.58 2.57 -6.26
CA TYR A 326 -8.08 3.91 -6.51
C TYR A 326 -9.61 3.95 -6.52
N VAL A 327 -10.17 5.16 -6.42
CA VAL A 327 -11.61 5.43 -6.57
C VAL A 327 -11.83 6.48 -7.65
N PRO A 328 -12.57 6.18 -8.74
CA PRO A 328 -12.94 7.17 -9.75
C PRO A 328 -13.76 8.32 -9.13
N THR A 329 -13.55 9.56 -9.58
CA THR A 329 -14.28 10.72 -9.04
C THR A 329 -15.63 10.99 -9.71
N ARG A 330 -15.93 10.36 -10.85
CA ARG A 330 -17.09 10.69 -11.71
C ARG A 330 -18.37 9.88 -11.47
N GLU A 331 -18.39 8.95 -10.52
CA GLU A 331 -19.59 8.12 -10.27
C GLU A 331 -20.43 8.74 -9.14
N ALA A 332 -21.60 9.28 -9.50
CA ALA A 332 -22.63 9.67 -8.53
C ALA A 332 -23.29 8.40 -7.95
N GLY A 333 -23.17 8.18 -6.64
CA GLY A 333 -23.72 7.00 -5.97
C GLY A 333 -22.72 6.32 -5.03
N ARG A 334 -22.84 4.99 -4.89
CA ARG A 334 -21.87 4.17 -4.14
C ARG A 334 -20.50 4.28 -4.78
N GLN A 335 -19.46 4.43 -3.97
CA GLN A 335 -18.12 4.58 -4.49
C GLN A 335 -17.66 3.23 -5.05
N LYS A 336 -16.92 3.27 -6.16
CA LYS A 336 -16.34 2.08 -6.75
C LYS A 336 -14.86 2.01 -6.38
N LEU A 337 -14.52 1.11 -5.47
CA LEU A 337 -13.14 0.80 -5.17
C LEU A 337 -12.58 -0.07 -6.29
N CYS A 338 -11.67 0.47 -7.08
CA CYS A 338 -11.00 -0.22 -8.16
C CYS A 338 -9.60 -0.67 -7.74
N ILE A 339 -9.18 -1.82 -8.25
CA ILE A 339 -7.81 -2.33 -8.15
C ILE A 339 -7.28 -2.63 -9.56
N ASN A 340 -6.03 -2.24 -9.80
CA ASN A 340 -5.25 -2.67 -10.95
C ASN A 340 -4.07 -3.51 -10.46
N ILE A 341 -3.84 -4.68 -11.05
CA ILE A 341 -2.78 -5.62 -10.68
C ILE A 341 -1.93 -5.92 -11.91
N SER A 342 -0.66 -5.52 -11.87
CA SER A 342 0.35 -5.91 -12.86
C SER A 342 1.14 -7.10 -12.31
N VAL A 343 1.21 -8.20 -13.08
CA VAL A 343 1.99 -9.39 -12.73
C VAL A 343 3.21 -9.49 -13.64
N LEU A 344 4.37 -9.16 -13.07
CA LEU A 344 5.67 -9.27 -13.69
C LEU A 344 6.30 -10.63 -13.36
N HIS A 345 7.11 -11.15 -14.26
CA HIS A 345 7.91 -12.36 -14.04
C HIS A 345 9.36 -12.12 -14.40
N ASP A 346 10.27 -12.68 -13.61
CA ASP A 346 11.68 -12.76 -14.01
C ASP A 346 11.85 -13.79 -15.12
N ILE A 347 12.69 -13.49 -16.11
CA ILE A 347 12.98 -14.39 -17.23
C ILE A 347 13.43 -15.79 -16.79
N LYS A 348 13.98 -15.94 -15.59
CA LYS A 348 14.29 -17.24 -14.98
C LYS A 348 13.07 -18.17 -14.91
N ALA A 349 11.86 -17.62 -14.90
CA ALA A 349 10.63 -18.40 -14.99
C ALA A 349 10.53 -19.25 -16.27
N LEU A 350 11.27 -18.89 -17.32
CA LEU A 350 11.29 -19.57 -18.62
C LEU A 350 12.39 -20.63 -18.76
N GLU A 351 13.27 -20.79 -17.77
CA GLU A 351 14.36 -21.78 -17.85
C GLU A 351 13.87 -23.21 -18.19
N PRO A 352 12.73 -23.72 -17.69
CA PRO A 352 12.25 -25.06 -18.05
C PRO A 352 12.01 -25.27 -19.56
N ILE A 353 11.70 -24.20 -20.30
CA ILE A 353 11.37 -24.29 -21.74
C ILE A 353 12.48 -23.74 -22.63
N ARG A 354 13.58 -23.23 -22.07
CA ARG A 354 14.64 -22.55 -22.81
C ARG A 354 15.23 -23.41 -23.94
N ASN A 355 15.48 -24.69 -23.69
CA ASN A 355 16.10 -25.59 -24.68
C ASN A 355 15.10 -26.02 -25.77
N ARG A 356 13.82 -26.17 -25.42
CA ARG A 356 12.78 -26.65 -26.34
C ARG A 356 12.15 -25.52 -27.15
N MET A 357 12.13 -24.30 -26.61
CA MET A 357 11.56 -23.10 -27.23
C MET A 357 12.56 -21.92 -27.21
N PRO A 358 13.75 -22.07 -27.81
CA PRO A 358 14.81 -21.06 -27.74
C PRO A 358 14.40 -19.72 -28.40
N GLN A 359 13.56 -19.77 -29.43
CA GLN A 359 13.06 -18.56 -30.09
C GLN A 359 12.11 -17.76 -29.19
N LEU A 360 11.19 -18.44 -28.49
CA LEU A 360 10.29 -17.78 -27.53
C LEU A 360 11.06 -17.15 -26.38
N TYR A 361 12.04 -17.89 -25.83
CA TYR A 361 12.93 -17.37 -24.81
C TYR A 361 13.63 -16.10 -25.30
N SER A 362 14.24 -16.12 -26.48
CA SER A 362 14.94 -14.98 -27.08
C SER A 362 14.02 -13.76 -27.29
N GLU A 363 12.78 -13.97 -27.72
CA GLU A 363 11.83 -12.86 -27.92
C GLU A 363 11.38 -12.22 -26.59
N ILE A 364 11.22 -13.01 -25.53
CA ILE A 364 10.91 -12.48 -24.20
C ILE A 364 12.14 -11.82 -23.58
N ASP A 365 13.33 -12.40 -23.79
CA ASP A 365 14.64 -11.86 -23.38
C ASP A 365 14.85 -10.43 -23.87
N LYS A 366 14.54 -10.17 -25.15
CA LYS A 366 14.61 -8.82 -25.75
C LYS A 366 13.63 -7.83 -25.12
N LYS A 367 12.51 -8.30 -24.56
CA LYS A 367 11.46 -7.48 -23.94
C LYS A 367 11.64 -7.32 -22.42
N ALA A 368 12.56 -8.07 -21.81
CA ALA A 368 12.85 -8.05 -20.38
C ALA A 368 14.18 -7.29 -20.13
N PRO A 369 14.13 -5.95 -20.00
CA PRO A 369 15.33 -5.15 -19.80
C PRO A 369 16.07 -5.59 -18.54
N ALA A 370 17.41 -5.56 -18.60
CA ALA A 370 18.23 -5.82 -17.44
C ALA A 370 18.04 -4.72 -16.40
N SER A 371 17.84 -5.12 -15.14
CA SER A 371 17.75 -4.21 -14.01
C SER A 371 18.32 -4.84 -12.75
N ASP A 372 18.59 -4.02 -11.74
CA ASP A 372 19.08 -4.46 -10.44
C ASP A 372 18.13 -5.44 -9.72
N ILE A 373 16.84 -5.45 -10.09
CA ILE A 373 15.82 -6.34 -9.52
C ILE A 373 15.58 -7.60 -10.35
N GLY A 374 16.35 -7.81 -11.42
CA GLY A 374 16.18 -8.92 -12.36
C GLY A 374 15.69 -8.47 -13.73
N ARG A 375 15.33 -9.44 -14.56
CA ARG A 375 14.88 -9.22 -15.94
C ARG A 375 13.39 -9.47 -16.01
N LEU A 376 12.63 -8.43 -15.69
CA LEU A 376 11.20 -8.53 -15.50
C LEU A 376 10.44 -8.21 -16.79
N TYR A 377 9.48 -9.07 -17.14
CA TYR A 377 8.51 -8.83 -18.21
C TYR A 377 7.08 -8.93 -17.66
N LEU A 378 6.18 -8.13 -18.22
CA LEU A 378 4.76 -8.21 -17.89
C LEU A 378 4.15 -9.45 -18.51
N LEU A 379 3.48 -10.24 -17.67
CA LEU A 379 2.75 -11.42 -18.10
C LEU A 379 1.24 -11.21 -18.08
N ASP A 380 0.73 -10.57 -17.02
CA ASP A 380 -0.70 -10.39 -16.81
C ASP A 380 -1.00 -8.99 -16.26
N SER A 381 -2.18 -8.48 -16.60
CA SER A 381 -2.71 -7.19 -16.14
C SER A 381 -4.20 -7.35 -15.86
N MET A 382 -4.56 -7.28 -14.59
CA MET A 382 -5.92 -7.56 -14.10
C MET A 382 -6.54 -6.31 -13.50
N ARG A 383 -7.86 -6.16 -13.68
CA ARG A 383 -8.66 -5.13 -13.01
C ARG A 383 -9.76 -5.79 -12.20
N GLY A 384 -9.95 -5.29 -10.99
CA GLY A 384 -11.05 -5.67 -10.11
C GLY A 384 -11.77 -4.43 -9.61
N PHE A 385 -13.00 -4.61 -9.15
CA PHE A 385 -13.68 -3.56 -8.40
C PHE A 385 -14.65 -4.15 -7.37
N GLN A 386 -14.93 -3.36 -6.36
CA GLN A 386 -16.02 -3.59 -5.41
C GLN A 386 -16.77 -2.27 -5.17
N TYR A 387 -18.09 -2.35 -5.02
CA TYR A 387 -18.88 -1.20 -4.60
C TYR A 387 -18.79 -1.06 -3.08
N VAL A 388 -18.54 0.17 -2.63
CA VAL A 388 -18.41 0.57 -1.22
C VAL A 388 -19.38 1.68 -0.88
#